data_AF-A0AAJ4XX86-F1
#
_entry.id   AF-A0AAJ4XX86-F1
#
_cell.length_a   1.000
_cell.length_b   1.000
_cell.length_c   1.000
_cell.angle_alpha   90.00
_cell.angle_beta   90.00
_cell.angle_gamma   90.00
#
_symmetry.space_group_name_H-M   'P 1'
#
loop_
_entity.id
_entity.type
_entity.pdbx_description
1 polymer ?
#
loop_
_entity_poly.entity_id
_entity_poly.type
_entity_poly.pdbx_seq_one_letter_code
_entity_poly.pdbx_strand_id
1 'polypeptide(L)' 'MEAFEALEAGDPRQVGRYRIVARLGAGGMGRVYLGRSPGGRAVAVKALPSR' A
#
# COMPACT_ATOMS: atom_id res chain seq x y z
N MET A 1 -5.60 17.20 6.71
CA MET A 1 -6.31 15.99 6.24
C MET A 1 -5.28 15.21 5.46
N GLU A 2 -4.76 14.10 5.98
CA GLU A 2 -3.78 13.31 5.23
C GLU A 2 -4.48 12.70 4.02
N ALA A 3 -4.33 13.34 2.86
CA ALA A 3 -4.88 12.85 1.62
C ALA A 3 -4.01 11.68 1.15
N PHE A 4 -4.52 10.46 1.29
CA PHE A 4 -3.87 9.30 0.69
C PHE A 4 -3.78 9.49 -0.83
N GLU A 5 -2.66 9.10 -1.41
CA GLU A 5 -2.44 9.18 -2.85
C GLU A 5 -3.14 8.00 -3.57
N ALA A 6 -3.64 8.25 -4.78
CA ALA A 6 -4.20 7.18 -5.61
C ALA A 6 -3.12 6.16 -5.99
N LEU A 7 -3.54 4.92 -6.26
CA LEU A 7 -2.64 3.90 -6.80
C LEU A 7 -2.29 4.20 -8.25
N GLU A 8 -1.01 4.10 -8.57
CA GLU A 8 -0.50 4.17 -9.94
C GLU A 8 -0.59 2.80 -10.64
N ALA A 9 -0.40 2.79 -11.96
CA ALA A 9 -0.52 1.58 -12.77
C ALA A 9 0.44 0.45 -12.35
N GLY A 10 1.62 0.81 -11.82
CA GLY A 10 2.64 -0.15 -11.36
C GLY A 10 2.50 -0.58 -9.90
N ASP A 11 1.55 -0.02 -9.15
CA ASP A 11 1.38 -0.38 -7.75
C ASP A 11 0.66 -1.73 -7.62
N PRO A 12 1.04 -2.56 -6.63
CA PRO A 12 0.38 -3.82 -6.40
C PRO A 12 -1.07 -3.57 -5.98
N ARG A 13 -2.01 -4.31 -6.57
CA ARG A 13 -3.42 -4.30 -6.14
C ARG A 13 -3.67 -5.19 -4.94
N GLN A 14 -2.76 -6.14 -4.69
CA GLN A 14 -2.83 -7.07 -3.57
C GLN A 14 -1.41 -7.44 -3.11
N VAL A 15 -1.24 -7.54 -1.80
CA VAL A 15 -0.01 -8.05 -1.17
C VAL A 15 -0.40 -9.13 -0.17
N GLY A 16 -0.08 -10.38 -0.48
CA GLY A 16 -0.62 -11.52 0.25
C GLY A 16 -2.15 -11.44 0.33
N ARG A 17 -2.70 -11.45 1.55
CA ARG A 17 -4.15 -11.38 1.79
C ARG A 17 -4.73 -9.95 1.81
N TYR A 18 -3.91 -8.92 1.66
CA TYR A 18 -4.31 -7.53 1.83
C TYR A 18 -4.63 -6.89 0.48
N ARG A 19 -5.83 -6.34 0.33
CA ARG A 19 -6.18 -5.51 -0.84
C ARG A 19 -5.58 -4.13 -0.67
N ILE A 20 -4.82 -3.66 -1.64
CA ILE A 20 -4.21 -2.33 -1.63
C ILE A 20 -5.19 -1.32 -2.23
N VAL A 21 -5.37 -0.18 -1.56
CA VAL A 21 -6.40 0.81 -1.93
C VAL A 21 -5.88 2.22 -2.11
N ALA A 22 -4.73 2.57 -1.52
CA ALA A 22 -4.10 3.87 -1.68
C ALA A 22 -2.61 3.81 -1.31
N ARG A 23 -1.86 4.85 -1.66
CA ARG A 23 -0.49 5.09 -1.21
C ARG A 23 -0.50 5.98 0.04
N LEU A 24 0.29 5.59 1.03
CA LEU A 24 0.54 6.37 2.25
C LEU A 24 1.80 7.22 2.12
N GLY A 25 2.78 6.79 1.32
CA GLY A 25 4.00 7.53 1.05
C GLY A 25 5.10 6.67 0.43
N ALA A 26 6.17 7.32 -0.03
CA ALA A 26 7.34 6.68 -0.62
C ALA A 26 8.64 7.31 -0.08
N GLY A 27 9.68 6.50 0.09
CA GLY A 27 11.01 6.96 0.54
C GLY A 27 12.12 5.96 0.20
N GLY A 28 13.34 6.24 0.65
CA GLY A 28 14.54 5.46 0.29
C GLY A 28 14.51 3.96 0.63
N MET A 29 13.56 3.51 1.46
CA MET A 29 13.38 2.10 1.84
C MET A 29 12.15 1.44 1.18
N GLY A 30 11.53 2.09 0.20
CA GLY A 30 10.38 1.56 -0.55
C GLY A 30 9.10 2.38 -0.40
N ARG A 31 7.98 1.73 -0.72
CA ARG A 31 6.64 2.35 -0.75
C ARG A 31 5.79 1.81 0.40
N VAL A 32 4.94 2.67 0.96
CA VAL A 32 3.96 2.31 1.99
C VAL A 32 2.56 2.51 1.41
N TYR A 33 1.73 1.49 1.57
CA TYR A 33 0.37 1.47 1.06
C TYR A 33 -0.65 1.32 2.18
N LEU A 34 -1.85 1.86 1.93
CA LEU A 34 -3.04 1.55 2.71
C LEU A 34 -3.62 0.25 2.17
N GLY A 35 -3.68 -0.76 3.03
CA GLY A 35 -4.29 -2.05 2.77
C GLY A 35 -5.58 -2.26 3.55
N ARG A 36 -6.41 -3.17 3.05
CA ARG A 36 -7.57 -3.73 3.76
C ARG A 36 -7.35 -5.21 3.98
N SER A 37 -7.48 -5.64 5.23
CA SER A 37 -7.51 -7.07 5.56
C SER A 37 -8.81 -7.72 5.03
N PRO A 38 -8.88 -9.06 4.94
CA PRO A 38 -10.14 -9.73 4.58
C PRO A 38 -11.31 -9.40 5.53
N GLY A 39 -11.01 -9.03 6.78
CA GLY A 39 -12.01 -8.55 7.75
C GLY A 39 -12.27 -7.04 7.71
N GLY A 40 -11.79 -6.32 6.69
CA GLY A 40 -12.06 -4.89 6.48
C GLY A 40 -11.16 -3.90 7.25
N ARG A 41 -10.31 -4.39 8.15
CA ARG A 41 -9.39 -3.53 8.94
C ARG A 41 -8.37 -2.83 8.03
N ALA A 42 -8.17 -1.54 8.26
CA ALA A 42 -7.10 -0.76 7.63
C ALA A 42 -5.73 -1.18 8.18
N VAL A 43 -4.76 -1.36 7.29
CA VAL A 43 -3.38 -1.72 7.64
C VAL A 43 -2.39 -0.92 6.78
N ALA A 44 -1.20 -0.63 7.31
CA ALA A 44 -0.08 -0.14 6.50
C ALA A 44 0.72 -1.33 5.96
N VAL A 45 0.96 -1.36 4.66
CA VAL A 45 1.77 -2.40 3.99
C VAL A 45 3.01 -1.74 3.42
N LYS A 46 4.20 -2.10 3.93
CA LYS A 46 5.48 -1.64 3.40
C LYS A 46 5.98 -2.63 2.36
N ALA A 47 6.09 -2.20 1.11
CA ALA A 47 6.71 -2.99 0.05
C ALA A 47 8.19 -2.64 -0.05
N LEU A 48 9.03 -3.67 0.05
CA LEU A 48 10.46 -3.55 -0.17
C LEU A 48 10.77 -3.73 -1.66
N PRO A 49 11.79 -3.06 -2.19
CA PRO A 49 12.24 -3.30 -3.57
C PRO A 49 12.63 -4.77 -3.75
N SER A 50 12.14 -5.40 -4.80
CA SER A 50 12.71 -6.66 -5.30
C SER A 50 14.10 -6.34 -5.84
N ARG A 51 15.15 -6.94 -5.27
CA ARG A 51 16.50 -6.81 -5.81
C ARG A 51 16.59 -7.33 -7.23
#